data_AF-A0A8F5P0Z2-F1
#
_entry.id   AF-A0A8F5P0Z2-F1
#
_cell.length_a   1.000
_cell.length_b   1.000
_cell.length_c   1.000
_cell.angle_alpha   90.00
_cell.angle_beta   90.00
_cell.angle_gamma   90.00
#
_symmetry.space_group_name_H-M   'P 1'
#
loop_
_entity.id
_entity.type
_entity.pdbx_description
1 polymer ?
#
loop_
_entity_poly.entity_id
_entity_poly.type
_entity_poly.pdbx_seq_one_letter_code
_entity_poly.pdbx_strand_id
1 'polypeptide(L)' 'MVKLRLKRCGRKQRVGFYDPINNKTYSNVPAILYFLEKGAQPTGTVHDILRKAEFFKERISSFFLQKKR' A
#
# COMPACT_ATOMS: atom_id res chain seq x y z
N MET A 1 -6.17 3.10 4.98
CA MET A 1 -7.17 2.46 4.10
C MET A 1 -8.32 3.42 3.80
N VAL A 2 -8.84 3.42 2.57
CA VAL A 2 -9.99 4.27 2.18
C VAL A 2 -11.01 3.39 1.45
N LYS A 3 -12.29 3.47 1.84
CA LYS A 3 -13.38 2.86 1.06
C LYS A 3 -13.60 3.71 -0.20
N LEU A 4 -13.72 3.07 -1.38
CA LEU A 4 -13.74 3.73 -2.69
C LEU A 4 -14.76 4.89 -2.83
N ARG A 5 -15.83 4.89 -2.02
CA ARG A 5 -16.89 5.91 -2.04
C ARG A 5 -16.65 7.09 -1.07
N LEU A 6 -15.52 7.14 -0.36
CA LEU A 6 -15.21 8.20 0.60
C LEU A 6 -14.43 9.35 -0.04
N LYS A 7 -14.68 10.57 0.44
CA LYS A 7 -13.95 11.77 0.03
C LYS A 7 -12.43 11.58 0.18
N ARG A 8 -11.67 12.16 -0.76
CA ARG A 8 -10.20 12.03 -0.81
C ARG A 8 -9.53 12.59 0.45
N CYS A 9 -10.03 13.68 1.00
CA CYS A 9 -9.57 14.24 2.28
C CYS A 9 -10.66 14.01 3.35
N GLY A 10 -10.55 12.91 4.10
CA GLY A 10 -11.49 12.52 5.15
C GLY A 10 -10.77 11.75 6.25
N ARG A 11 -11.49 11.34 7.31
CA ARG A 11 -10.91 10.53 8.39
C ARG A 11 -10.44 9.18 7.85
N LYS A 12 -9.11 9.02 7.80
CA LYS A 12 -8.43 7.84 7.26
C LYS A 12 -7.32 7.46 8.22
N GLN A 13 -7.17 6.17 8.49
CA GLN A 13 -6.02 5.69 9.23
C GLN A 13 -4.76 5.90 8.39
N ARG A 14 -3.84 6.72 8.91
CA ARG A 14 -2.55 7.02 8.30
C ARG A 14 -1.61 5.84 8.57
N VAL A 15 -1.23 5.13 7.51
CA VAL A 15 -0.33 3.96 7.56
C VAL A 15 1.11 4.31 7.21
N GLY A 16 1.34 5.55 6.77
CA GLY A 16 2.62 6.04 6.34
C GLY A 16 2.50 7.41 5.69
N PHE A 17 3.64 7.90 5.24
CA PHE A 17 3.81 9.20 4.61
C PHE A 17 4.84 9.10 3.48
N TYR A 18 4.60 9.88 2.42
CA TYR A 18 5.48 9.98 1.28
C TYR A 18 5.68 11.46 0.92
N ASP A 19 6.93 11.91 0.96
CA ASP A 19 7.38 13.17 0.42
C ASP A 19 8.00 12.94 -0.97
N PRO A 20 7.35 13.36 -2.07
CA PRO A 20 7.92 13.24 -3.40
C PRO A 20 9.11 14.18 -3.63
N ILE A 21 9.15 15.33 -2.93
CA ILE A 21 10.20 16.34 -3.09
C ILE A 21 11.53 15.83 -2.51
N ASN A 22 11.47 15.28 -1.30
CA ASN A 22 12.66 14.80 -0.58
C ASN A 22 12.92 13.30 -0.78
N ASN A 23 12.07 12.60 -1.55
CA ASN A 23 12.03 11.15 -1.65
C ASN A 23 12.00 10.42 -0.29
N LYS A 24 11.46 11.07 0.76
CA LYS A 24 11.38 10.50 2.11
C LYS A 24 10.08 9.72 2.24
N THR A 25 10.21 8.45 2.63
CA THR A 25 9.07 7.56 2.90
C THR A 25 9.15 7.06 4.33
N TYR A 26 8.08 7.26 5.09
CA TYR A 26 7.92 6.59 6.38
C TYR A 26 6.71 5.66 6.28
N SER A 27 6.94 4.36 6.46
CA SER A 27 5.93 3.32 6.30
C SER A 27 5.80 2.51 7.58
N ASN A 28 4.60 2.43 8.14
CA ASN A 28 4.32 1.55 9.27
C ASN A 28 4.12 0.11 8.75
N VAL A 29 5.22 -0.64 8.69
CA VAL A 29 5.31 -1.99 8.14
C VAL A 29 4.24 -2.96 8.67
N PRO A 30 4.06 -3.15 10.00
CA PRO A 30 3.08 -4.09 10.50
C PRO A 30 1.64 -3.69 10.14
N ALA A 31 1.34 -2.40 10.08
CA ALA A 31 0.02 -1.93 9.65
C ALA A 31 -0.23 -2.22 8.17
N ILE A 32 0.78 -2.04 7.31
CA ILE A 32 0.67 -2.32 5.87
C ILE A 32 0.45 -3.82 5.64
N LEU A 33 1.21 -4.68 6.33
CA LEU A 33 1.06 -6.13 6.23
C LEU A 33 -0.34 -6.58 6.66
N TYR A 34 -0.83 -6.07 7.78
CA TYR A 34 -2.19 -6.36 8.27
C TYR A 34 -3.27 -6.05 7.22
N PHE A 35 -3.18 -4.90 6.54
CA PHE A 35 -4.18 -4.55 5.53
C PHE A 35 -4.09 -5.42 4.28
N LEU A 36 -2.89 -5.81 3.85
CA LEU A 36 -2.71 -6.68 2.70
C LEU A 36 -3.21 -8.09 2.96
N GLU A 37 -2.98 -8.63 4.16
CA GLU A 37 -3.55 -9.93 4.57
C GLU A 37 -5.07 -9.90 4.61
N LYS A 38 -5.67 -8.74 4.91
CA LYS A 38 -7.12 -8.52 4.83
C LYS A 38 -7.61 -8.26 3.39
N GLY A 39 -6.75 -8.37 2.38
CA GLY A 39 -7.11 -8.23 0.96
C GLY A 39 -7.21 -6.78 0.47
N ALA A 40 -6.55 -5.84 1.14
CA ALA A 40 -6.47 -4.46 0.65
C ALA A 40 -5.81 -4.41 -0.73
N GLN A 41 -6.46 -3.75 -1.69
CA GLN A 41 -5.85 -3.48 -2.98
C GLN A 41 -5.11 -2.13 -2.94
N PRO A 42 -3.77 -2.11 -3.08
CA PRO A 42 -3.03 -0.87 -3.22
C PRO A 42 -3.31 -0.23 -4.58
N THR A 43 -3.34 1.10 -4.62
CA THR A 43 -3.38 1.88 -5.86
C THR A 43 -2.02 1.88 -6.55
N GLY A 44 -1.97 2.12 -7.87
CA GLY A 44 -0.72 2.05 -8.67
C GLY A 44 0.47 2.79 -8.05
N THR A 45 0.32 4.06 -7.67
CA THR A 45 1.41 4.84 -7.04
C THR A 45 1.87 4.25 -5.71
N VAL A 46 0.95 3.72 -4.90
CA VAL A 46 1.30 3.08 -3.62
C VAL A 46 2.05 1.77 -3.87
N HIS A 47 1.63 1.01 -4.88
CA HIS A 47 2.34 -0.19 -5.31
C HIS A 47 3.78 0.11 -5.75
N ASP A 48 4.00 1.18 -6.51
CA ASP A 48 5.34 1.58 -6.94
C ASP A 48 6.22 2.06 -5.78
N ILE A 49 5.68 2.82 -4.83
CA ILE A 49 6.38 3.22 -3.60
C ILE A 49 6.78 1.99 -2.78
N LEU A 50 5.86 1.05 -2.61
CA LEU A 50 6.07 -0.18 -1.86
C LEU A 50 7.10 -1.10 -2.54
N ARG A 51 7.10 -1.14 -3.89
CA ARG A 51 8.12 -1.85 -4.68
C ARG A 51 9.49 -1.18 -4.55
N LYS A 52 9.55 0.16 -4.62
CA LYS A 52 10.79 0.94 -4.49
C LYS A 52 11.42 0.80 -3.11
N ALA A 53 10.60 0.67 -2.07
CA ALA A 53 11.05 0.46 -0.71
C ALA A 53 11.41 -1.01 -0.40
N GLU A 54 11.52 -1.88 -1.43
CA GLU A 54 11.83 -3.31 -1.34
C GLU A 54 10.96 -4.15 -0.37
N PHE A 55 9.86 -3.59 0.14
CA PHE A 55 8.95 -4.25 1.09
C PHE A 55 8.28 -5.52 0.53
N PHE A 56 8.38 -5.76 -0.78
CA PHE A 56 7.63 -6.77 -1.52
C PHE A 56 8.47 -7.57 -2.52
N LYS A 57 9.63 -8.09 -2.11
CA LYS A 57 10.37 -9.04 -2.95
C LYS A 57 9.69 -10.42 -3.05
N GLU A 58 8.85 -10.84 -2.10
CA GLU A 58 8.38 -12.24 -2.03
C GLU A 58 6.85 -12.48 -2.03
N ARG A 59 5.99 -11.60 -1.47
CA ARG A 59 4.55 -11.94 -1.25
C ARG A 59 3.53 -11.40 -2.27
N ILE A 60 3.86 -10.41 -3.11
CA ILE A 60 2.87 -9.80 -4.01
C ILE A 60 2.72 -10.54 -5.34
N SER A 61 3.78 -11.18 -5.83
CA SER A 61 3.75 -11.96 -7.08
C SER A 61 2.67 -13.04 -7.00
N SER A 62 2.63 -13.83 -5.94
CA SER A 62 1.64 -14.89 -5.74
C SER A 62 0.20 -14.39 -5.55
N PHE A 63 -0.02 -13.31 -4.80
CA PHE A 63 -1.36 -12.78 -4.52
C PHE A 63 -2.05 -12.19 -5.77
N PHE A 64 -1.31 -11.50 -6.63
CA PHE A 64 -1.86 -10.97 -7.89
C PHE A 64 -1.88 -12.02 -9.03
N LEU A 65 -0.95 -12.99 -9.04
CA LEU A 65 -0.99 -14.10 -10.00
C LEU A 65 -2.18 -15.04 -9.74
N GLN A 66 -2.56 -15.29 -8.48
CA GLN A 66 -3.72 -16.13 -8.16
C GLN A 66 -5.06 -15.52 -8.61
N LYS A 67 -5.19 -14.20 -8.65
CA LYS A 67 -6.43 -13.52 -9.05
C LYS A 67 -6.63 -13.38 -10.56
N LYS A 68 -5.66 -13.84 -11.39
CA LYS A 68 -5.73 -13.80 -12.85
C LYS A 68 -6.18 -15.14 -13.47
N ARG A 69 -6.69 -16.07 -12.65
CA ARG A 69 -7.37 -17.29 -13.09
C ARG A 69 -8.88 -17.15 -12.90
#